data_AF-A0A519I0N6-F1
#
_entry.id   AF-A0A519I0N6-F1
#
_cell.length_a   1.000
_cell.length_b   1.000
_cell.length_c   1.000
_cell.angle_alpha   90.00
_cell.angle_beta   90.00
_cell.angle_gamma   90.00
#
_symmetry.space_group_name_H-M   'P 1'
#
loop_
_entity.id
_entity.type
_entity.pdbx_description
1 polymer ?
#
loop_
_entity_poly.entity_id
_entity_poly.type
_entity_poly.pdbx_seq_one_letter_code
_entity_poly.pdbx_strand_id
1 'polypeptide(L)'
;MAAPTAHDWYLREWFATMGLKQRDLVTKLDYQPAAAHALWHSVQRYRKDHVEEIAALLNIQPYELLMPPEEAMALRRLRSAIAEVAKGEPASETDEAAPAAKPRTGTAG
;
A
#
# COMPACT_ATOMS: atom_id res chain seq x y z
N MET A 1 -25.26 -8.67 -9.45
CA MET A 1 -25.71 -7.31 -9.05
C MET A 1 -24.47 -6.46 -8.95
N ALA A 2 -24.35 -5.39 -9.73
CA ALA A 2 -23.19 -4.50 -9.64
C ALA A 2 -23.23 -3.78 -8.28
N ALA A 3 -22.17 -3.93 -7.49
CA ALA A 3 -22.04 -3.20 -6.23
C ALA A 3 -22.11 -1.69 -6.51
N PRO A 4 -22.75 -0.90 -5.64
CA PRO A 4 -22.77 0.55 -5.81
C PRO A 4 -21.33 1.04 -5.93
N THR A 5 -21.06 1.86 -6.96
CA THR A 5 -19.79 2.57 -7.16
C THR A 5 -19.64 3.64 -6.08
N ALA A 6 -19.55 3.20 -4.82
CA ALA A 6 -19.18 4.03 -3.69
C ALA A 6 -17.72 4.43 -3.94
N HIS A 7 -17.54 5.72 -4.22
CA HIS A 7 -16.29 6.29 -4.73
C HIS A 7 -15.04 5.69 -4.07
N ASP A 8 -14.11 5.25 -4.93
CA ASP A 8 -12.99 4.32 -4.69
C ASP A 8 -11.88 4.84 -3.75
N TRP A 9 -12.21 5.45 -2.60
CA TRP A 9 -11.21 5.90 -1.62
C TRP A 9 -11.77 6.02 -0.20
N TYR A 10 -10.88 6.00 0.78
CA TYR A 10 -11.19 5.89 2.21
C TYR A 10 -10.84 7.18 2.96
N LEU A 11 -11.15 8.34 2.37
CA LEU A 11 -10.77 9.66 2.89
C LEU A 11 -11.24 9.85 4.35
N ARG A 12 -12.50 9.54 4.64
CA ARG A 12 -13.11 9.83 5.95
C ARG A 12 -12.55 8.92 7.03
N GLU A 13 -12.34 7.66 6.68
CA GLU A 13 -11.76 6.61 7.53
C GLU A 13 -10.31 6.94 7.87
N TRP A 14 -9.52 7.40 6.88
CA TRP A 14 -8.16 7.86 7.10
C TRP A 14 -8.09 9.10 7.98
N PHE A 15 -8.96 10.10 7.73
CA PHE A 15 -9.03 11.27 8.59
C PHE A 15 -9.42 10.90 10.02
N ALA A 16 -10.41 10.02 10.20
CA ALA A 16 -10.80 9.52 11.52
C ALA A 16 -9.64 8.80 12.22
N THR A 17 -8.90 7.95 11.49
CA THR A 17 -7.72 7.24 12.00
C THR A 17 -6.62 8.21 12.47
N MET A 18 -6.46 9.34 11.77
CA MET A 18 -5.47 10.37 12.09
C MET A 18 -5.99 11.46 13.06
N GLY A 19 -7.23 11.33 13.56
CA GLY A 19 -7.86 12.33 14.43
C GLY A 19 -8.16 13.67 13.73
N LEU A 20 -8.20 13.68 12.39
CA LEU A 20 -8.53 14.82 11.56
C LEU A 20 -10.03 14.88 11.25
N LYS A 21 -10.50 16.07 10.89
CA LYS A 21 -11.89 16.37 10.52
C LYS A 21 -11.93 17.03 9.14
N GLN A 22 -13.11 17.10 8.54
CA GLN A 22 -13.33 17.81 7.26
C GLN A 22 -12.72 19.21 7.22
N ARG A 23 -12.81 19.97 8.33
CA ARG A 23 -12.23 21.33 8.42
C ARG A 23 -10.73 21.34 8.13
N ASP A 24 -10.01 20.26 8.40
CA ASP A 24 -8.57 20.17 8.20
C ASP A 24 -8.22 20.21 6.70
N LEU A 25 -9.14 19.85 5.79
CA LEU A 25 -8.95 20.11 4.36
C LEU A 25 -8.86 21.61 4.07
N VAL A 26 -9.69 22.41 4.74
CA VAL A 26 -9.70 23.88 4.57
C VAL A 26 -8.48 24.48 5.28
N THR A 27 -8.22 24.10 6.53
CA THR A 27 -7.18 24.78 7.33
C THR A 27 -5.76 24.31 7.04
N LYS A 28 -5.57 23.08 6.53
CA LYS A 28 -4.23 22.52 6.28
C LYS A 28 -3.87 22.45 4.79
N LEU A 29 -4.86 22.32 3.91
CA LEU A 29 -4.65 22.22 2.46
C LEU A 29 -5.22 23.40 1.67
N ASP A 30 -5.78 24.41 2.35
CA ASP A 30 -6.37 25.62 1.74
C ASP A 30 -7.48 25.32 0.72
N TYR A 31 -8.21 24.21 0.91
CA TYR A 31 -9.35 23.90 0.06
C TYR A 31 -10.46 24.92 0.30
N GLN A 32 -11.09 25.38 -0.79
CA GLN A 32 -12.32 26.15 -0.70
C GLN A 32 -13.39 25.34 0.06
N PRO A 33 -14.16 25.93 1.00
CA PRO A 33 -15.10 25.18 1.83
C PRO A 33 -16.10 24.33 1.04
N ALA A 34 -16.59 24.85 -0.09
CA ALA A 34 -17.48 24.13 -1.00
C ALA A 34 -16.79 22.92 -1.65
N ALA A 35 -15.53 23.07 -2.06
CA ALA A 35 -14.73 21.99 -2.64
C ALA A 35 -14.39 20.93 -1.58
N ALA A 36 -14.00 21.34 -0.37
CA ALA A 36 -13.78 20.43 0.75
C ALA A 36 -15.04 19.63 1.08
N HIS A 37 -16.22 20.26 1.09
CA HIS A 37 -17.50 19.57 1.27
C HIS A 37 -17.81 18.59 0.14
N ALA A 38 -17.66 19.01 -1.12
CA ALA A 38 -17.91 18.15 -2.27
C ALA A 38 -16.98 16.93 -2.28
N LEU A 39 -15.71 17.12 -1.91
CA LEU A 39 -14.72 16.04 -1.83
C LEU A 39 -15.00 15.11 -0.65
N TRP A 40 -15.33 15.66 0.51
CA TRP A 40 -15.59 14.90 1.75
C TRP A 40 -16.81 13.99 1.67
N HIS A 41 -17.87 14.47 1.02
CA HIS A 41 -19.08 13.70 0.78
C HIS A 41 -19.03 12.90 -0.52
N SER A 42 -17.88 12.88 -1.19
CA SER A 42 -17.66 12.22 -2.48
C SER A 42 -18.66 12.65 -3.55
N VAL A 43 -19.23 13.85 -3.44
CA VAL A 43 -20.07 14.47 -4.48
C VAL A 43 -19.23 14.78 -5.73
N GLN A 44 -17.96 15.14 -5.51
CA GLN A 44 -16.96 15.30 -6.56
C GLN A 44 -16.02 14.09 -6.59
N ARG A 45 -15.74 13.56 -7.80
CA ARG A 45 -14.72 12.53 -7.98
C ARG A 45 -13.34 13.08 -7.61
N TYR A 46 -12.56 12.31 -6.86
CA TYR A 46 -11.18 12.70 -6.59
C TYR A 46 -10.38 12.73 -7.89
N ARG A 47 -9.44 13.67 -7.96
CA ARG A 47 -8.42 13.74 -9.01
C ARG A 47 -7.11 13.23 -8.44
N LYS A 48 -6.16 12.94 -9.32
CA LYS A 48 -4.80 12.54 -8.93
C LYS A 48 -4.20 13.51 -7.91
N ASP A 49 -4.29 14.81 -8.17
CA ASP A 49 -3.76 15.86 -7.30
C ASP A 49 -4.36 15.81 -5.89
N HIS A 50 -5.67 15.54 -5.77
CA HIS A 50 -6.31 15.40 -4.45
C HIS A 50 -5.73 14.21 -3.69
N VAL A 51 -5.49 13.09 -4.37
CA VAL A 51 -4.91 11.89 -3.75
C VAL A 51 -3.48 12.16 -3.30
N GLU A 52 -2.67 12.81 -4.12
CA GLU A 52 -1.28 13.14 -3.79
C GLU A 52 -1.18 14.11 -2.60
N GLU A 53 -1.94 15.20 -2.62
CA GLU A 53 -1.95 16.20 -1.54
C GLU A 53 -2.44 15.63 -0.22
N ILE A 54 -3.54 14.87 -0.25
CA ILE A 54 -4.12 14.29 0.96
C ILE A 54 -3.23 13.16 1.49
N ALA A 55 -2.65 12.34 0.62
CA ALA A 55 -1.70 11.32 1.04
C ALA A 55 -0.47 11.95 1.72
N ALA A 56 0.03 13.07 1.18
CA ALA A 56 1.11 13.83 1.80
C ALA A 56 0.72 14.37 3.18
N LEU A 57 -0.48 14.96 3.33
CA LEU A 57 -0.99 15.43 4.62
C LEU A 57 -1.05 14.31 5.67
N LEU A 58 -1.52 13.13 5.26
CA LEU A 58 -1.70 11.97 6.13
C LEU A 58 -0.39 11.19 6.37
N ASN A 59 0.70 11.57 5.69
CA ASN A 59 1.96 10.84 5.67
C ASN A 59 1.78 9.36 5.26
N ILE A 60 1.05 9.16 4.17
CA ILE A 60 0.78 7.86 3.56
C ILE A 60 1.13 7.87 2.07
N GLN A 61 1.21 6.70 1.46
CA GLN A 61 1.37 6.56 0.02
C GLN A 61 0.02 6.77 -0.69
N PRO A 62 -0.01 7.33 -1.91
CA PRO A 62 -1.25 7.60 -2.65
C PRO A 62 -2.18 6.39 -2.77
N TYR A 63 -1.63 5.19 -3.01
CA TYR A 63 -2.43 3.97 -3.13
C TYR A 63 -3.08 3.54 -1.81
N GLU A 64 -2.53 3.95 -0.66
CA GLU A 64 -3.10 3.61 0.66
C GLU A 64 -4.41 4.35 0.92
N LEU A 65 -4.59 5.53 0.31
CA LEU A 65 -5.86 6.26 0.37
C LEU A 65 -7.00 5.54 -0.36
N LEU A 66 -6.66 4.60 -1.25
CA LEU A 66 -7.60 3.80 -2.04
C LEU A 66 -7.93 2.45 -1.37
N MET A 67 -7.53 2.25 -0.12
CA MET A 67 -7.85 1.07 0.69
C MET A 67 -8.17 1.45 2.14
N PRO A 68 -8.86 0.58 2.90
CA PRO A 68 -9.12 0.82 4.32
C PRO A 68 -7.82 1.07 5.11
N PRO A 69 -7.83 1.97 6.11
CA PRO A 69 -6.65 2.23 6.94
C PRO A 69 -6.09 0.98 7.63
N GLU A 70 -6.97 0.08 8.07
CA GLU A 70 -6.58 -1.19 8.68
C GLU A 70 -5.80 -2.08 7.70
N GLU A 71 -6.27 -2.20 6.46
CA GLU A 71 -5.63 -2.99 5.42
C GLU A 71 -4.26 -2.40 5.03
N ALA A 72 -4.19 -1.08 4.86
CA ALA A 72 -2.92 -0.40 4.60
C ALA A 72 -1.90 -0.60 5.74
N MET A 73 -2.35 -0.49 6.99
CA MET A 73 -1.49 -0.76 8.15
C MET A 73 -1.03 -2.21 8.21
N ALA A 74 -1.90 -3.17 7.88
CA ALA A 74 -1.55 -4.58 7.79
C ALA A 74 -0.49 -4.82 6.70
N LEU A 75 -0.65 -4.20 5.52
CA LEU A 75 0.31 -4.27 4.43
C LEU A 75 1.67 -3.67 4.82
N ARG A 76 1.68 -2.55 5.54
CA ARG A 76 2.93 -1.96 6.08
C ARG A 76 3.64 -2.92 7.02
N ARG A 77 2.90 -3.51 7.97
CA ARG A 77 3.46 -4.49 8.93
C ARG A 77 4.02 -5.71 8.21
N LEU A 78 3.31 -6.24 7.22
CA LEU A 78 3.77 -7.36 6.41
C LEU A 78 5.08 -7.03 5.67
N ARG A 79 5.15 -5.87 5.00
CA ARG A 79 6.36 -5.42 4.30
C ARG A 79 7.55 -5.26 5.25
N SER A 80 7.33 -4.67 6.43
CA SER A 80 8.37 -4.56 7.45
C SER A 80 8.82 -5.94 7.93
N ALA A 81 7.91 -6.87 8.20
CA ALA A 81 8.25 -8.23 8.62
C ALA A 81 9.10 -8.98 7.58
N ILE A 82 8.72 -8.89 6.30
CA ILE A 82 9.49 -9.47 5.19
C ILE A 82 10.89 -8.84 5.12
N ALA A 83 11.00 -7.52 5.25
CA ALA A 83 12.29 -6.83 5.21
C ALA A 83 13.21 -7.21 6.38
N GLU A 84 12.66 -7.46 7.57
CA GLU A 84 13.45 -7.93 8.71
C GLU A 84 13.94 -9.37 8.54
N VAL A 85 13.09 -10.26 8.03
CA VAL A 85 13.51 -11.63 7.68
C VAL A 85 14.64 -11.61 6.65
N ALA A 86 14.51 -10.80 5.59
CA ALA A 86 15.52 -10.69 4.54
C ALA A 86 16.87 -10.13 5.02
N LYS A 87 16.90 -9.34 6.10
CA LYS A 87 18.15 -8.83 6.71
C LYS A 87 18.82 -9.85 7.64
N GLY A 88 18.05 -10.79 8.18
CA GLY A 88 18.49 -11.75 9.20
C GLY A 88 19.15 -13.02 8.65
N GLU A 89 19.11 -13.25 7.34
CA GLU A 89 19.70 -14.44 6.71
C GLU A 89 20.95 -14.06 5.89
N PRO A 90 22.18 -14.44 6.29
CA PRO A 90 23.12 -14.86 5.26
C PRO A 90 22.51 -16.10 4.62
N ALA A 91 22.29 -16.08 3.31
CA ALA A 91 21.83 -17.22 2.55
C ALA A 91 22.70 -18.45 2.89
N SER A 92 22.25 -19.30 3.81
CA SER A 92 22.93 -20.57 4.06
C SER A 92 22.48 -21.49 2.94
N GLU A 93 23.29 -21.51 1.89
CA GLU A 93 23.60 -22.67 1.07
C GLU A 93 22.49 -23.72 1.02
N THR A 94 21.58 -23.56 0.06
CA THR A 94 21.15 -24.75 -0.67
C THR A 94 22.31 -25.10 -1.60
N ASP A 95 23.34 -25.75 -1.05
CA ASP A 95 24.24 -26.59 -1.85
C ASP A 95 23.37 -27.78 -2.28
N GLU A 96 22.64 -27.55 -3.38
CA GLU A 96 21.88 -28.58 -4.08
C GLU A 96 22.92 -29.59 -4.56
N ALA A 97 23.15 -30.61 -3.73
CA ALA A 97 23.98 -31.75 -4.03
C ALA A 97 23.56 -32.33 -5.38
N ALA A 98 24.31 -31.96 -6.41
CA ALA A 98 24.24 -32.57 -7.72
C ALA A 98 24.42 -34.08 -7.52
N PRO A 99 23.48 -34.94 -7.97
CA PRO A 99 23.69 -36.37 -7.87
C PRO A 99 24.87 -36.74 -8.79
N ALA A 100 25.94 -37.22 -8.17
CA ALA A 100 27.17 -37.66 -8.83
C ALA A 100 26.86 -38.61 -9.99
N ALA A 101 27.15 -38.18 -11.21
CA ALA A 101 27.13 -39.03 -12.39
C ALA A 101 28.25 -40.09 -12.26
N LYS A 102 27.87 -41.36 -12.21
CA LYS A 102 28.78 -42.51 -12.15
C LYS A 102 29.70 -42.56 -13.40
N PRO A 103 31.00 -42.83 -13.26
CA PRO A 103 31.83 -43.13 -14.42
C PRO A 103 31.55 -44.56 -14.87
N ARG A 104 31.16 -44.75 -16.13
CA ARG A 104 31.18 -46.07 -16.79
C ARG A 104 32.05 -46.00 -18.03
N THR A 105 33.32 -46.29 -17.80
CA THR A 105 34.26 -47.05 -18.64
C THR A 105 33.78 -47.39 -20.05
N GLY A 106 34.40 -46.77 -21.06
CA GLY A 106 34.48 -47.31 -22.41
C GLY A 106 35.53 -48.41 -22.47
N THR A 107 35.10 -49.61 -22.88
CA THR A 107 35.97 -50.73 -23.23
C THR A 107 35.72 -51.11 -24.69
N ALA A 108 36.82 -51.15 -25.45
CA ALA A 108 37.10 -51.89 -26.68
C ALA A 108 36.35 -51.54 -27.99
N GLY A 109 37.18 -51.27 -29.01
CA GLY A 109 36.93 -51.34 -30.44
C GLY A 109 38.27 -51.30 -31.17
#